data_AF-A0A1S4D2L7-F1
#
_entry.id   AF-A0A1S4D2L7-F1
#
_cell.length_a   1.000
_cell.length_b   1.000
_cell.length_c   1.000
_cell.angle_alpha   90.00
_cell.angle_beta   90.00
_cell.angle_gamma   90.00
#
_symmetry.space_group_name_H-M   'P 1'
#
loop_
_entity.id
_entity.type
_entity.pdbx_description
1 polymer ?
#
loop_
_entity_poly.entity_id
_entity_poly.type
_entity_poly.pdbx_seq_one_letter_code
_entity_poly.pdbx_strand_id
1 'polypeptide(L)'
;MQAEIRALQENNIWELVKLPPGKRPIGCKWFYKVKLKACGKIESISKGSIPINQRKYALEIISKLGLTGGKPPWTHLESNAKLTVPELDKLIGVENDTLLTDIGLYQRLIGKFLYLTLTRPDIAFSVQTLSQFLQSPKKSHWDATLRVVRYIKRESGMGILLSSSSSSSNRLCVYCDADWASCPNTRKSVSG
;
A
#
# COMPACT_ATOMS: atom_id res chain seq x y z
N MET A 1 12.78 -4.48 18.20
CA MET A 1 12.29 -5.87 18.24
C MET A 1 11.82 -6.33 19.62
N GLN A 2 12.66 -6.56 20.65
CA GLN A 2 12.18 -7.06 21.96
C GLN A 2 11.26 -6.08 22.70
N ALA A 3 11.46 -4.77 22.54
CA ALA A 3 10.58 -3.74 23.10
C ALA A 3 9.22 -3.67 22.37
N GLU A 4 9.21 -3.81 21.03
CA GLU A 4 7.97 -3.88 20.25
C GLU A 4 7.17 -5.14 20.56
N ILE A 5 7.84 -6.29 20.70
CA ILE A 5 7.17 -7.56 21.05
C ILE A 5 6.49 -7.42 22.42
N ARG A 6 7.17 -6.81 23.40
CA ARG A 6 6.58 -6.53 24.72
C ARG A 6 5.38 -5.59 24.64
N ALA A 7 5.48 -4.51 23.87
CA ALA A 7 4.36 -3.59 23.69
C ALA A 7 3.14 -4.27 23.04
N LEU A 8 3.35 -5.20 22.10
CA LEU A 8 2.26 -5.96 21.48
C LEU A 8 1.60 -6.96 22.46
N GLN A 9 2.40 -7.56 23.35
CA GLN A 9 1.91 -8.44 24.42
C GLN A 9 1.14 -7.68 25.49
N GLU A 10 1.65 -6.53 25.93
CA GLU A 10 1.03 -5.68 26.95
C GLU A 10 -0.33 -5.13 26.51
N ASN A 11 -0.48 -4.82 25.22
CA ASN A 11 -1.71 -4.27 24.68
C ASN A 11 -2.71 -5.34 24.21
N ASN A 12 -2.43 -6.65 24.39
CA ASN A 12 -3.27 -7.76 23.92
C ASN A 12 -3.66 -7.67 22.43
N ILE A 13 -2.79 -7.12 21.59
CA ILE A 13 -3.10 -6.88 20.16
C ILE A 13 -2.90 -8.17 19.34
N TRP A 14 -2.05 -9.09 19.81
CA TRP A 14 -1.69 -10.34 19.11
C TRP A 14 -1.55 -11.52 20.07
N GLU A 15 -1.91 -12.72 19.60
CA GLU A 15 -1.69 -13.98 20.31
C GLU A 15 -0.62 -14.82 19.57
N LEU A 16 0.33 -15.36 20.33
CA LEU A 16 1.33 -16.28 19.80
C LEU A 16 0.71 -17.68 19.65
N VAL A 17 0.31 -18.03 18.43
CA VAL A 17 -0.29 -19.34 18.16
C VAL A 17 0.76 -20.33 17.63
N LYS A 18 0.69 -21.58 18.09
CA LYS A 18 1.51 -22.67 17.53
C LYS A 18 1.15 -22.88 16.06
N LEU A 19 2.14 -23.05 15.20
CA LEU A 19 1.93 -23.30 13.78
C LEU A 19 1.02 -24.54 13.58
N PRO A 20 -0.10 -24.43 12.86
CA PRO A 20 -1.01 -25.56 12.66
C PRO A 20 -0.32 -26.73 11.93
N PRO A 21 -0.65 -27.99 12.29
CA PRO A 21 -0.04 -29.17 11.69
C PRO A 21 -0.22 -29.17 10.16
N GLY A 22 0.86 -29.46 9.43
CA GLY A 22 0.88 -29.49 7.97
C GLY A 22 0.98 -28.12 7.28
N LYS A 23 1.06 -27.01 8.03
CA LYS A 23 1.32 -25.67 7.46
C LYS A 23 2.81 -25.33 7.54
N ARG A 24 3.30 -24.54 6.59
CA ARG A 24 4.67 -24.00 6.59
C ARG A 24 4.62 -22.51 6.94
N PRO A 25 5.45 -22.02 7.86
CA PRO A 25 5.51 -20.60 8.15
C PRO A 25 6.10 -19.89 6.93
N ILE A 26 5.41 -18.87 6.43
CA ILE A 26 5.94 -18.05 5.33
C ILE A 26 6.90 -17.05 5.96
N GLY A 27 8.20 -17.27 5.76
CA GLY A 27 9.20 -16.30 6.15
C GLY A 27 9.10 -15.04 5.28
N CYS A 28 9.14 -13.86 5.89
CA CYS A 28 9.26 -12.59 5.17
C CYS A 28 10.74 -12.19 5.11
N LYS A 29 11.38 -12.38 3.95
CA LYS A 29 12.75 -11.90 3.69
C LYS A 29 12.74 -10.92 2.52
N TRP A 30 13.17 -9.70 2.79
CA TRP A 30 13.24 -8.65 1.78
C TRP A 30 14.64 -8.61 1.17
N PHE A 31 14.71 -8.65 -0.15
CA PHE A 31 15.96 -8.53 -0.89
C PHE A 31 15.98 -7.18 -1.61
N TYR A 32 16.94 -6.34 -1.24
CA TYR A 32 17.20 -5.07 -1.92
C TYR A 32 18.41 -5.24 -2.84
N LYS A 33 18.30 -4.78 -4.08
CA LYS A 33 19.44 -4.73 -4.99
C LYS A 33 20.16 -3.40 -4.80
N VAL A 34 21.41 -3.45 -4.37
CA VAL A 34 22.28 -2.27 -4.30
C VAL A 34 22.55 -1.81 -5.73
N LYS A 35 22.26 -0.53 -6.01
CA LYS A 35 22.66 0.11 -7.26
C LYS A 35 24.02 0.75 -7.07
N LEU A 36 24.92 0.50 -8.02
CA LEU A 36 26.27 1.05 -8.03
C LEU A 36 26.41 2.04 -9.19
N LYS A 37 27.18 3.09 -8.97
CA LYS A 37 27.68 3.99 -10.02
C LYS A 37 28.71 3.24 -10.87
N ALA A 38 29.01 3.76 -12.06
CA ALA A 38 30.05 3.19 -12.94
C ALA A 38 31.42 3.04 -12.25
N CYS A 39 31.72 3.87 -11.25
CA CYS A 39 32.94 3.80 -10.44
C CYS A 39 32.91 2.75 -9.31
N GLY A 40 31.88 1.88 -9.24
CA GLY A 40 31.75 0.82 -8.22
C GLY A 40 31.25 1.28 -6.85
N LYS A 41 31.05 2.59 -6.63
CA LYS A 41 30.47 3.14 -5.38
C LYS A 41 28.94 3.01 -5.39
N ILE A 42 28.34 2.90 -4.21
CA ILE A 42 26.87 2.90 -4.05
C ILE A 42 26.27 4.18 -4.67
N GLU A 43 25.15 4.02 -5.35
CA GLU A 43 24.34 5.13 -5.86
C GLU A 43 23.79 5.94 -4.69
N SER A 44 24.49 7.04 -4.36
CA SER A 44 24.08 8.01 -3.36
C SER A 44 23.79 9.37 -4.00
N ILE A 45 22.79 10.08 -3.46
CA ILE A 45 22.41 11.44 -3.89
C ILE A 45 23.44 12.46 -3.35
N SER A 46 23.96 12.23 -2.14
CA SER A 46 24.98 13.06 -1.49
C SER A 46 25.91 12.20 -0.62
N LYS A 47 26.82 12.80 0.16
CA LYS A 47 27.73 12.08 1.09
C LYS A 47 26.89 11.31 2.13
N GLY A 48 26.71 10.01 1.91
CA GLY A 48 26.06 9.10 2.84
C GLY A 48 24.53 9.04 2.77
N SER A 49 23.88 9.64 1.77
CA SER A 49 22.42 9.52 1.60
C SER A 49 22.05 8.51 0.49
N ILE A 50 21.33 7.46 0.86
CA ILE A 50 20.97 6.33 0.00
C ILE A 50 19.45 6.39 -0.30
N PRO A 51 19.04 6.56 -1.56
CA PRO A 51 17.64 6.46 -1.94
C PRO A 51 17.21 4.99 -2.08
N ILE A 52 16.13 4.62 -1.39
CA ILE A 52 15.44 3.34 -1.52
C ILE A 52 14.17 3.57 -2.33
N ASN A 53 14.13 3.05 -3.57
CA ASN A 53 12.94 3.09 -4.41
C ASN A 53 12.73 1.77 -5.15
N GLN A 54 11.49 1.55 -5.59
CA GLN A 54 11.09 0.40 -6.39
C GLN A 54 10.67 0.80 -7.81
N ARG A 55 11.39 1.75 -8.43
CA ARG A 55 11.01 2.33 -9.74
C ARG A 55 10.75 1.29 -10.83
N LYS A 56 11.63 0.29 -10.95
CA LYS A 56 11.48 -0.78 -11.95
C LYS A 56 10.17 -1.55 -11.75
N TYR A 57 9.85 -1.84 -10.49
CA TYR A 57 8.64 -2.58 -10.13
C TYR A 57 7.37 -1.75 -10.39
N ALA A 58 7.38 -0.46 -10.02
CA ALA A 58 6.29 0.47 -10.33
C ALA A 58 6.02 0.56 -11.84
N LEU A 59 7.08 0.69 -12.66
CA LEU A 59 6.96 0.72 -14.12
C LEU A 59 6.43 -0.60 -14.70
N GLU A 60 6.83 -1.75 -14.15
CA GLU A 60 6.31 -3.05 -14.56
C GLU A 60 4.81 -3.18 -14.29
N ILE A 61 4.32 -2.68 -13.14
CA ILE A 61 2.88 -2.65 -12.83
C ILE A 61 2.13 -1.79 -13.85
N ILE A 62 2.62 -0.59 -14.14
CA ILE A 62 2.01 0.34 -15.10
C ILE A 62 1.98 -0.28 -16.50
N SER A 63 3.08 -0.90 -16.92
CA SER A 63 3.20 -1.55 -18.23
C SER A 63 2.26 -2.74 -18.37
N LYS A 64 2.13 -3.58 -17.34
CA LYS A 64 1.24 -4.76 -17.35
C LYS A 64 -0.23 -4.39 -17.49
N LEU A 65 -0.63 -3.22 -17.02
CA LEU A 65 -2.01 -2.74 -17.10
C LEU A 65 -2.27 -1.83 -18.32
N GLY A 66 -1.27 -1.62 -19.18
CA GLY A 66 -1.41 -0.76 -20.36
C GLY A 66 -1.67 0.72 -20.05
N LEU A 67 -1.37 1.19 -18.83
CA LEU A 67 -1.68 2.54 -18.37
C LEU A 67 -0.58 3.57 -18.69
N THR A 68 0.23 3.30 -19.71
CA THR A 68 1.33 4.17 -20.16
C THR A 68 0.84 5.44 -20.83
N GLY A 69 -0.33 5.43 -21.49
CA GLY A 69 -1.03 6.59 -22.03
C GLY A 69 -2.17 7.03 -21.11
N GLY A 70 -2.12 8.25 -20.55
CA GLY A 70 -3.18 8.76 -19.67
C GLY A 70 -2.66 9.75 -18.62
N LYS A 71 -3.44 10.80 -18.34
CA LYS A 71 -3.08 11.84 -17.37
C LYS A 71 -3.15 11.29 -15.93
N PRO A 72 -2.08 11.42 -15.13
CA PRO A 72 -2.11 10.97 -13.75
C PRO A 72 -2.98 11.90 -12.88
N PRO A 73 -3.81 11.37 -11.96
CA PRO A 73 -4.51 12.17 -10.97
C PRO A 73 -3.54 12.72 -9.93
N TRP A 74 -3.93 13.80 -9.25
CA TRP A 74 -3.18 14.40 -8.15
C TRP A 74 -3.30 13.64 -6.84
N THR A 75 -4.42 12.94 -6.65
CA THR A 75 -4.73 12.16 -5.45
C THR A 75 -4.80 10.67 -5.76
N HIS A 76 -4.35 9.85 -4.81
CA HIS A 76 -4.32 8.40 -4.91
C HIS A 76 -5.73 7.79 -4.80
N LEU A 77 -6.61 8.39 -3.99
CA LEU A 77 -8.05 8.10 -3.94
C LEU A 77 -8.87 9.37 -4.25
N GLU A 78 -10.14 9.21 -4.60
CA GLU A 78 -11.09 10.34 -4.65
C GLU A 78 -11.44 10.80 -3.24
N SER A 79 -11.56 12.13 -3.07
CA SER A 79 -12.06 12.69 -1.83
C SER A 79 -13.51 12.24 -1.63
N ASN A 80 -13.83 11.72 -0.45
CA ASN A 80 -15.15 11.19 -0.11
C ASN A 80 -15.59 9.97 -0.95
N ALA A 81 -14.64 9.21 -1.51
CA ALA A 81 -14.95 7.94 -2.18
C ALA A 81 -15.64 6.96 -1.21
N LYS A 82 -16.94 6.72 -1.41
CA LYS A 82 -17.69 5.74 -0.63
C LYS A 82 -17.62 4.38 -1.31
N LEU A 83 -16.57 3.62 -0.99
CA LEU A 83 -16.44 2.23 -1.42
C LEU A 83 -17.27 1.34 -0.49
N THR A 84 -18.34 0.77 -1.03
CA THR A 84 -19.31 -0.03 -0.28
C THR A 84 -19.17 -1.52 -0.55
N VAL A 85 -19.64 -2.36 0.36
CA VAL A 85 -19.75 -3.80 0.12
C VAL A 85 -21.03 -4.14 -0.65
N PRO A 86 -21.05 -5.20 -1.48
CA PRO A 86 -22.22 -5.59 -2.27
C PRO A 86 -23.47 -5.83 -1.42
N GLU A 87 -23.31 -6.32 -0.19
CA GLU A 87 -24.41 -6.56 0.74
C GLU A 87 -25.09 -5.24 1.16
N LEU A 88 -24.29 -4.18 1.34
CA LEU A 88 -24.79 -2.87 1.72
C LEU A 88 -25.49 -2.20 0.53
N ASP A 89 -24.98 -2.37 -0.68
CA ASP A 89 -25.60 -1.81 -1.88
C ASP A 89 -27.02 -2.33 -2.09
N LYS A 90 -27.24 -3.63 -1.82
CA LYS A 90 -28.58 -4.24 -1.85
C LYS A 90 -29.55 -3.60 -0.86
N LEU A 91 -29.06 -3.18 0.31
CA LEU A 91 -29.88 -2.53 1.33
C LEU A 91 -30.20 -1.06 0.98
N ILE A 92 -29.27 -0.38 0.29
CA ILE A 92 -29.41 1.04 -0.09
C ILE A 92 -30.11 1.18 -1.46
N GLY A 93 -30.23 0.11 -2.23
CA GLY A 93 -30.84 0.11 -3.57
C GLY A 93 -29.88 0.59 -4.67
N VAL A 94 -28.57 0.40 -4.48
CA VAL A 94 -27.57 0.74 -5.50
C VAL A 94 -27.35 -0.46 -6.42
N GLU A 95 -27.77 -0.35 -7.69
CA GLU A 95 -27.67 -1.45 -8.67
C GLU A 95 -26.59 -1.24 -9.74
N ASN A 96 -25.99 -0.05 -9.82
CA ASN A 96 -25.10 0.32 -10.93
C ASN A 96 -23.67 -0.23 -10.81
N ASP A 97 -23.28 -0.79 -9.65
CA ASP A 97 -21.92 -1.24 -9.38
C ASP A 97 -21.83 -2.77 -9.34
N THR A 98 -21.40 -3.35 -10.46
CA THR A 98 -21.37 -4.80 -10.65
C THR A 98 -20.15 -5.44 -9.98
N LEU A 99 -20.32 -6.69 -9.52
CA LEU A 99 -19.22 -7.53 -9.06
C LEU A 99 -18.19 -7.77 -10.18
N LEU A 100 -16.93 -7.86 -9.80
CA LEU A 100 -15.84 -8.15 -10.72
C LEU A 100 -15.82 -9.63 -11.09
N THR A 101 -15.70 -9.95 -12.38
CA THR A 101 -15.68 -11.34 -12.87
C THR A 101 -14.41 -12.08 -12.46
N ASP A 102 -13.25 -11.41 -12.51
CA ASP A 102 -11.95 -12.00 -12.13
C ASP A 102 -11.42 -11.35 -10.83
N ILE A 103 -11.77 -11.98 -9.72
CA ILE A 103 -11.33 -11.59 -8.36
C ILE A 103 -9.81 -11.69 -8.24
N GLY A 104 -9.19 -12.66 -8.90
CA GLY A 104 -7.75 -12.91 -8.84
C GLY A 104 -6.92 -11.78 -9.44
N LEU A 105 -7.42 -11.08 -10.47
CA LEU A 105 -6.77 -9.87 -10.99
C LEU A 105 -6.69 -8.77 -9.93
N TYR A 106 -7.81 -8.52 -9.23
CA TYR A 106 -7.87 -7.53 -8.15
C TYR A 106 -6.89 -7.89 -7.02
N GLN A 107 -6.98 -9.12 -6.50
CA GLN A 107 -6.14 -9.59 -5.40
C GLN A 107 -4.64 -9.51 -5.72
N ARG A 108 -4.25 -9.92 -6.93
CA ARG A 108 -2.85 -9.83 -7.39
C ARG A 108 -2.36 -8.39 -7.45
N LEU A 109 -3.21 -7.45 -7.88
CA LEU A 109 -2.84 -6.04 -7.98
C LEU A 109 -2.71 -5.39 -6.60
N ILE A 110 -3.63 -5.66 -5.68
CA ILE A 110 -3.51 -5.20 -4.29
C ILE A 110 -2.29 -5.80 -3.60
N GLY A 111 -1.99 -7.08 -3.83
CA GLY A 111 -0.75 -7.70 -3.34
C GLY A 111 0.51 -7.00 -3.85
N LYS A 112 0.52 -6.56 -5.11
CA LYS A 112 1.62 -5.75 -5.66
C LYS A 112 1.72 -4.38 -4.99
N PHE A 113 0.60 -3.76 -4.65
CA PHE A 113 0.58 -2.49 -3.93
C PHE A 113 1.08 -2.61 -2.49
N LEU A 114 0.71 -3.67 -1.78
CA LEU A 114 1.24 -3.97 -0.44
C LEU A 114 2.76 -4.12 -0.44
N TYR A 115 3.37 -4.55 -1.54
CA TYR A 115 4.82 -4.55 -1.68
C TYR A 115 5.39 -3.15 -1.95
N LEU A 116 4.68 -2.33 -2.72
CA LEU A 116 5.08 -0.95 -3.02
C LEU A 116 5.06 -0.03 -1.80
N THR A 117 4.11 -0.22 -0.86
CA THR A 117 3.97 0.62 0.35
C THR A 117 5.24 0.65 1.19
N LEU A 118 6.11 -0.37 1.09
CA LEU A 118 7.43 -0.40 1.72
C LEU A 118 8.32 0.79 1.34
N THR A 119 8.19 1.30 0.10
CA THR A 119 8.94 2.48 -0.37
C THR A 119 8.03 3.67 -0.66
N ARG A 120 6.72 3.46 -0.69
CA ARG A 120 5.69 4.44 -1.02
C ARG A 120 4.64 4.51 0.10
N PRO A 121 4.98 5.04 1.28
CA PRO A 121 4.03 5.17 2.38
C PRO A 121 2.85 6.10 2.01
N ASP A 122 3.03 6.99 1.04
CA ASP A 122 2.02 7.91 0.53
C ASP A 122 0.76 7.23 -0.04
N ILE A 123 0.86 5.96 -0.49
CA ILE A 123 -0.30 5.20 -0.97
C ILE A 123 -0.88 4.25 0.09
N ALA A 124 -0.28 4.16 1.29
CA ALA A 124 -0.63 3.16 2.30
C ALA A 124 -2.12 3.20 2.67
N PHE A 125 -2.68 4.40 2.86
CA PHE A 125 -4.09 4.60 3.14
C PHE A 125 -4.99 3.99 2.06
N SER A 126 -4.77 4.33 0.78
CA SER A 126 -5.56 3.73 -0.32
C SER A 126 -5.43 2.22 -0.39
N VAL A 127 -4.23 1.69 -0.19
CA VAL A 127 -4.00 0.24 -0.23
C VAL A 127 -4.74 -0.45 0.91
N GLN A 128 -4.73 0.13 2.10
CA GLN A 128 -5.48 -0.36 3.25
C GLN A 128 -6.99 -0.34 3.01
N THR A 129 -7.54 0.75 2.47
CA THR A 129 -8.97 0.84 2.13
C THR A 129 -9.37 -0.21 1.09
N LEU A 130 -8.59 -0.32 -0.01
CA LEU A 130 -8.89 -1.26 -1.10
C LEU A 130 -8.72 -2.73 -0.68
N SER A 131 -7.83 -3.02 0.27
CA SER A 131 -7.61 -4.37 0.79
C SER A 131 -8.84 -4.93 1.52
N GLN A 132 -9.78 -4.09 1.96
CA GLN A 132 -11.02 -4.53 2.62
C GLN A 132 -11.93 -5.34 1.68
N PHE A 133 -11.77 -5.18 0.35
CA PHE A 133 -12.65 -5.77 -0.66
C PHE A 133 -12.05 -6.97 -1.40
N LEU A 134 -11.01 -7.61 -0.84
CA LEU A 134 -10.30 -8.72 -1.49
C LEU A 134 -11.20 -9.95 -1.77
N GLN A 135 -12.25 -10.15 -0.98
CA GLN A 135 -13.14 -11.31 -1.10
C GLN A 135 -14.20 -11.14 -2.19
N SER A 136 -14.76 -9.93 -2.32
CA SER A 136 -15.84 -9.64 -3.27
C SER A 136 -15.65 -8.24 -3.87
N PRO A 137 -14.68 -8.07 -4.79
CA PRO A 137 -14.41 -6.79 -5.42
C PRO A 137 -15.51 -6.43 -6.43
N LYS A 138 -15.78 -5.12 -6.56
CA LYS A 138 -16.70 -4.52 -7.53
C LYS A 138 -15.96 -3.73 -8.59
N LYS A 139 -16.68 -3.28 -9.61
CA LYS A 139 -16.15 -2.41 -10.66
C LYS A 139 -15.62 -1.08 -10.08
N SER A 140 -16.34 -0.46 -9.14
CA SER A 140 -15.85 0.75 -8.45
C SER A 140 -14.52 0.52 -7.72
N HIS A 141 -14.34 -0.62 -7.07
CA HIS A 141 -13.09 -0.99 -6.38
C HIS A 141 -11.95 -1.13 -7.38
N TRP A 142 -12.22 -1.76 -8.53
CA TRP A 142 -11.25 -1.88 -9.61
C TRP A 142 -10.87 -0.52 -10.19
N ASP A 143 -11.83 0.35 -10.48
CA ASP A 143 -11.58 1.69 -11.01
C ASP A 143 -10.76 2.55 -10.04
N ALA A 144 -11.05 2.46 -8.73
CA ALA A 144 -10.24 3.07 -7.68
C ALA A 144 -8.82 2.49 -7.63
N THR A 145 -8.65 1.19 -7.81
CA THR A 145 -7.34 0.54 -7.89
C THR A 145 -6.54 1.03 -9.11
N LEU A 146 -7.18 1.16 -10.28
CA LEU A 146 -6.57 1.72 -11.48
C LEU A 146 -6.18 3.19 -11.29
N ARG A 147 -6.97 3.97 -10.54
CA ARG A 147 -6.62 5.34 -10.16
C ARG A 147 -5.30 5.40 -9.39
N VAL A 148 -5.09 4.50 -8.43
CA VAL A 148 -3.82 4.39 -7.69
C VAL A 148 -2.65 4.09 -8.64
N VAL A 149 -2.82 3.20 -9.63
CA VAL A 149 -1.77 2.96 -10.66
C VAL A 149 -1.45 4.23 -11.43
N ARG A 150 -2.48 4.97 -11.85
CA ARG A 150 -2.29 6.25 -12.56
C ARG A 150 -1.61 7.28 -11.67
N TYR A 151 -1.87 7.29 -10.36
CA TYR A 151 -1.17 8.15 -9.42
C TYR A 151 0.32 7.79 -9.30
N ILE A 152 0.63 6.49 -9.13
CA ILE A 152 2.02 5.98 -9.06
C ILE A 152 2.82 6.38 -10.31
N LYS A 153 2.18 6.41 -11.48
CA LYS A 153 2.79 6.82 -12.74
C LYS A 153 3.38 8.24 -12.70
N ARG A 154 2.75 9.17 -11.97
CA ARG A 154 3.23 10.57 -11.85
C ARG A 154 4.69 10.61 -11.40
N GLU A 155 5.00 9.81 -10.38
CA GLU A 155 6.32 9.77 -9.75
C GLU A 155 6.73 8.33 -9.45
N SER A 156 6.98 7.54 -10.50
CA SER A 156 7.38 6.13 -10.37
C SER A 156 8.72 5.93 -9.63
N GLY A 157 9.55 6.96 -9.56
CA GLY A 157 10.84 6.95 -8.84
C GLY A 157 10.78 7.36 -7.37
N MET A 158 9.61 7.77 -6.88
CA MET A 158 9.43 8.17 -5.48
C MET A 158 9.78 7.00 -4.54
N GLY A 159 10.38 7.33 -3.40
CA GLY A 159 10.95 6.38 -2.48
C GLY A 159 11.35 7.03 -1.16
N ILE A 160 12.03 6.27 -0.30
CA ILE A 160 12.53 6.72 0.99
C ILE A 160 14.01 7.11 0.85
N LEU A 161 14.42 8.25 1.40
CA LEU A 161 15.83 8.64 1.47
C LEU A 161 16.37 8.36 2.87
N LEU A 162 17.37 7.48 2.96
CA LEU A 162 18.11 7.25 4.20
C LEU A 162 19.35 8.14 4.21
N SER A 163 19.45 9.09 5.15
CA SER A 163 20.60 9.97 5.28
C SER A 163 21.49 9.56 6.45
N SER A 164 22.81 9.51 6.23
CA SER A 164 23.81 9.26 7.27
C SER A 164 24.29 10.52 7.98
N SER A 165 23.82 11.72 7.61
CA SER A 165 24.25 12.96 8.24
C SER A 165 23.74 13.07 9.67
N SER A 166 24.67 13.04 10.64
CA SER A 166 24.41 13.22 12.07
C SER A 166 23.80 14.57 12.45
N SER A 167 23.71 15.50 11.50
CA SER A 167 23.25 16.89 11.68
C SER A 167 21.74 17.05 11.48
N SER A 168 21.09 16.14 10.75
CA SER A 168 19.64 16.09 10.65
C SER A 168 19.14 15.16 11.75
N SER A 169 18.36 15.69 12.69
CA SER A 169 17.63 14.87 13.63
C SER A 169 16.90 13.77 12.85
N ASN A 170 17.30 12.49 13.01
CA ASN A 170 16.65 11.31 12.44
C ASN A 170 15.27 11.08 13.07
N ARG A 171 14.51 12.15 13.30
CA ARG A 171 13.15 12.14 13.81
C ARG A 171 12.23 12.00 12.61
N LEU A 172 11.75 10.78 12.40
CA LEU A 172 10.59 10.55 11.56
C LEU A 172 9.37 11.16 12.26
N CYS A 173 8.89 12.30 11.76
CA CYS A 173 7.63 12.88 12.20
C CYS A 173 6.51 12.30 11.33
N VAL A 174 5.65 11.48 11.92
CA VAL A 174 4.43 10.98 11.27
C VAL A 174 3.24 11.59 11.99
N TYR A 175 2.29 12.08 11.20
CA TYR A 175 0.99 12.49 11.70
C TYR A 175 0.00 11.41 11.27
N CYS A 176 -0.74 10.87 12.24
CA CYS A 176 -1.85 9.97 11.98
C CYS A 176 -3.12 10.69 12.41
N ASP A 177 -4.14 10.60 11.59
CA ASP A 177 -5.47 11.13 11.90
C ASP A 177 -6.47 9.97 11.95
N ALA A 178 -7.55 10.16 12.71
CA ALA A 178 -8.58 9.15 12.86
C ALA A 178 -9.96 9.79 12.71
N ASP A 179 -10.68 9.37 11.67
CA ASP A 179 -12.02 9.87 11.44
C ASP A 179 -13.07 8.98 12.12
N TRP A 180 -14.00 9.61 12.85
CA TRP A 180 -15.08 8.90 13.56
C TRP A 180 -16.13 8.35 12.58
N ALA A 181 -16.39 7.05 12.66
CA ALA A 181 -17.40 6.33 11.88
C ALA A 181 -17.32 6.49 10.36
N SER A 182 -16.19 6.93 9.81
CA SER A 182 -16.06 7.23 8.38
C SER A 182 -16.18 6.02 7.46
N CYS A 183 -16.01 4.79 7.98
CA CYS A 183 -16.26 3.60 7.17
C CYS A 183 -17.76 3.50 6.82
N PRO A 184 -18.16 3.58 5.53
CA PRO A 184 -19.56 3.48 5.14
C PRO A 184 -20.15 2.10 5.46
N ASN A 185 -19.32 1.05 5.48
CA ASN A 185 -19.75 -0.34 5.64
C ASN A 185 -20.03 -0.74 7.09
N THR A 186 -19.19 -0.27 8.01
CA THR A 186 -19.23 -0.73 9.42
C THR A 186 -19.52 0.39 10.41
N ARG A 187 -19.51 1.66 9.96
CA ARG A 187 -19.57 2.85 10.82
C ARG A 187 -18.50 2.86 11.92
N LYS A 188 -17.40 2.13 11.72
CA LYS A 188 -16.21 2.17 12.57
C LYS A 188 -15.27 3.30 12.13
N SER A 189 -14.48 3.77 13.09
CA SER A 189 -13.44 4.76 12.83
C SER A 189 -12.35 4.18 11.92
N VAL A 190 -11.76 5.04 11.09
CA VAL A 190 -10.68 4.68 10.17
C VAL A 190 -9.49 5.59 10.46
N SER A 191 -8.32 5.01 10.66
CA SER A 191 -7.07 5.74 10.83
C SER A 191 -6.28 5.78 9.53
N GLY A 192 -5.61 6.91 9.27
CA GLY A 192 -4.74 7.16 8.10
C GLY A 192 -3.32 7.51 8.49
#